data_AF-A0AAY5K2I0-F1
#
_entry.id   AF-A0AAY5K2I0-F1
#
_cell.length_a   1.000
_cell.length_b   1.000
_cell.length_c   1.000
_cell.angle_alpha   90.00
_cell.angle_beta   90.00
_cell.angle_gamma   90.00
#
_symmetry.space_group_name_H-M   'P 1'
#
loop_
_entity.id
_entity.type
_entity.pdbx_description
1 polymer ?
#
loop_
_entity_poly.entity_id
_entity_poly.type
_entity_poly.pdbx_seq_one_letter_code
_entity_poly.pdbx_strand_id
1 'polypeptide(L)'
;MGEREGGVREWEKGGEGGRRGRGRGRGKGRRGRGLERKRGRGRGRRDWGGRGGRGRERRWGGEGGERDTTTHPTTKTHSNTEQTLPLTLFFILSDSCQLTLDPNTANQFLCLSEGNRKFAWSDEVQSYPDHPDRFTFYNQVLCREGLSGVCYWEVEWSGGGVGVAVSYKGISRKGRGSGCSFGHNDQSWLLFCSLLGTKIWHNNINTVIRVPCFSRVGVHLDHMAGTLSFYSVSDTMTLLHRVQTTFTQPLYPGKSLLCFQKNSTCTCN
;
A
#
# COMPACT_ATOMS: atom_id res chain seq x y z
N MET A 1 51.66 38.98 -23.96
CA MET A 1 52.96 39.29 -24.59
C MET A 1 53.98 38.37 -23.92
N GLY A 2 54.59 37.46 -24.67
CA GLY A 2 55.65 36.54 -24.18
C GLY A 2 55.25 35.06 -24.16
N GLU A 3 55.48 34.40 -25.29
CA GLU A 3 55.43 32.95 -25.52
C GLU A 3 56.74 32.24 -25.14
N ARG A 4 56.71 30.89 -25.25
CA ARG A 4 57.79 29.88 -25.44
C ARG A 4 58.34 29.20 -24.18
N GLU A 5 58.72 27.92 -24.17
CA GLU A 5 58.54 26.72 -25.02
C GLU A 5 59.21 25.56 -24.25
N GLY A 6 58.78 24.31 -24.49
CA GLY A 6 59.57 23.08 -24.26
C GLY A 6 59.25 22.32 -22.97
N GLY A 7 59.02 21.00 -22.96
CA GLY A 7 59.19 20.00 -24.00
C GLY A 7 58.57 18.65 -23.63
N VAL A 8 58.32 17.86 -24.67
CA VAL A 8 57.70 16.53 -24.71
C VAL A 8 58.76 15.44 -24.62
N ARG A 9 58.45 14.33 -23.94
CA ARG A 9 59.01 12.96 -24.13
C ARG A 9 57.85 12.01 -23.77
N GLU A 10 57.12 11.39 -24.69
CA GLU A 10 57.44 10.31 -25.65
C GLU A 10 58.17 9.10 -25.04
N TRP A 11 57.42 8.01 -24.88
CA TRP A 11 57.91 6.63 -24.84
C TRP A 11 57.06 5.82 -25.83
N GLU A 12 57.73 5.19 -26.78
CA GLU A 12 57.19 4.39 -27.87
C GLU A 12 57.79 2.96 -27.80
N LYS A 13 57.01 2.00 -28.34
CA LYS A 13 57.40 0.66 -28.87
C LYS A 13 57.72 -0.44 -27.85
N GLY A 14 57.35 -1.71 -28.06
CA GLY A 14 56.68 -2.45 -29.16
C GLY A 14 56.21 -3.80 -28.56
N GLY A 15 55.65 -4.80 -29.23
CA GLY A 15 55.39 -5.21 -30.61
C GLY A 15 54.91 -6.67 -30.50
N GLU A 16 53.71 -7.01 -30.99
CA GLU A 16 53.43 -7.88 -32.15
C GLU A 16 53.75 -9.39 -32.09
N GLY A 17 52.76 -10.18 -32.55
CA GLY A 17 52.89 -11.55 -33.09
C GLY A 17 52.29 -12.64 -32.19
N GLY A 18 51.38 -13.53 -32.59
CA GLY A 18 50.75 -13.84 -33.86
C GLY A 18 50.30 -15.31 -33.91
N ARG A 19 49.15 -15.56 -34.55
CA ARG A 19 48.69 -16.80 -35.24
C ARG A 19 47.97 -17.95 -34.48
N ARG A 20 46.70 -18.11 -34.92
CA ARG A 20 46.04 -19.29 -35.54
C ARG A 20 45.84 -20.58 -34.74
N GLY A 21 44.55 -20.94 -34.59
CA GLY A 21 44.07 -22.32 -34.49
C GLY A 21 42.63 -22.44 -35.02
N ARG A 22 42.43 -23.20 -36.10
CA ARG A 22 41.12 -23.54 -36.69
C ARG A 22 40.55 -24.77 -35.98
N GLY A 23 39.23 -24.82 -35.80
CA GLY A 23 38.49 -26.05 -35.51
C GLY A 23 37.04 -25.93 -35.98
N ARG A 24 36.70 -26.62 -37.07
CA ARG A 24 35.35 -26.77 -37.62
C ARG A 24 34.67 -27.97 -36.99
N GLY A 25 33.38 -27.86 -36.67
CA GLY A 25 32.47 -28.99 -36.49
C GLY A 25 31.05 -28.58 -36.88
N ARG A 26 30.50 -29.21 -37.94
CA ARG A 26 29.19 -28.94 -38.55
C ARG A 26 28.19 -30.05 -38.17
N GLY A 27 26.92 -29.65 -38.05
CA GLY A 27 25.70 -30.45 -38.26
C GLY A 27 24.49 -29.65 -37.77
N LYS A 28 23.70 -28.90 -38.58
CA LYS A 28 22.67 -29.30 -39.58
C LYS A 28 21.85 -30.50 -39.09
N GLY A 29 20.52 -30.52 -38.99
CA GLY A 29 19.34 -29.69 -39.34
C GLY A 29 18.11 -30.52 -38.84
N ARG A 30 16.82 -30.22 -38.99
CA ARG A 30 15.99 -29.24 -39.68
C ARG A 30 14.55 -29.41 -39.11
N ARG A 31 13.89 -28.28 -38.84
CA ARG A 31 12.52 -27.83 -39.21
C ARG A 31 11.29 -28.77 -39.09
N GLY A 32 10.21 -28.17 -38.55
CA GLY A 32 8.79 -28.43 -38.90
C GLY A 32 7.83 -27.87 -37.84
N ARG A 33 7.52 -26.56 -37.85
CA ARG A 33 6.23 -25.94 -38.24
C ARG A 33 4.97 -26.52 -37.55
N GLY A 34 4.28 -25.64 -36.83
CA GLY A 34 2.88 -25.77 -36.43
C GLY A 34 2.35 -24.45 -35.87
N LEU A 35 1.82 -23.59 -36.74
CA LEU A 35 1.05 -22.39 -36.42
C LEU A 35 -0.42 -22.70 -36.74
N GLU A 36 -1.33 -22.57 -35.77
CA GLU A 36 -2.74 -22.19 -36.01
C GLU A 36 -3.40 -21.76 -34.68
N ARG A 37 -3.55 -20.46 -34.41
CA ARG A 37 -4.71 -19.57 -34.66
C ARG A 37 -6.05 -19.95 -33.96
N LYS A 38 -6.25 -19.25 -32.84
CA LYS A 38 -7.45 -18.47 -32.41
C LYS A 38 -8.85 -18.87 -32.92
N ARG A 39 -9.74 -19.13 -31.96
CA ARG A 39 -11.08 -18.51 -31.78
C ARG A 39 -11.30 -18.40 -30.27
N GLY A 40 -11.76 -17.31 -29.64
CA GLY A 40 -12.62 -16.23 -30.08
C GLY A 40 -13.92 -16.32 -29.28
N ARG A 41 -14.09 -15.45 -28.27
CA ARG A 41 -15.33 -15.02 -27.55
C ARG A 41 -14.86 -14.25 -26.31
N GLY A 42 -15.36 -13.09 -25.94
CA GLY A 42 -16.47 -12.27 -26.40
C GLY A 42 -16.54 -11.11 -25.40
N ARG A 43 -16.82 -9.92 -25.91
CA ARG A 43 -16.85 -8.65 -25.16
C ARG A 43 -17.82 -8.71 -23.97
N GLY A 44 -17.46 -8.05 -22.88
CA GLY A 44 -18.34 -7.81 -21.75
C GLY A 44 -18.00 -6.51 -21.04
N ARG A 45 -18.29 -5.38 -21.67
CA ARG A 45 -18.63 -4.14 -20.95
C ARG A 45 -19.76 -4.48 -19.99
N ARG A 46 -19.66 -4.12 -18.72
CA ARG A 46 -20.85 -3.91 -17.89
C ARG A 46 -20.73 -2.60 -17.14
N ASP A 47 -21.38 -1.63 -17.76
CA ASP A 47 -21.78 -0.38 -17.16
C ASP A 47 -22.71 -0.61 -15.96
N TRP A 48 -22.67 0.40 -15.10
CA TRP A 48 -23.52 0.67 -13.97
C TRP A 48 -24.98 0.84 -14.39
N GLY A 49 -25.92 0.36 -13.57
CA GLY A 49 -27.35 0.59 -13.78
C GLY A 49 -28.21 -0.05 -12.71
N GLY A 50 -28.71 0.76 -11.79
CA GLY A 50 -29.62 0.35 -10.73
C GLY A 50 -31.03 0.04 -11.22
N ARG A 51 -31.80 -0.64 -10.36
CA ARG A 51 -33.26 -0.56 -10.32
C ARG A 51 -33.70 -0.73 -8.88
N GLY A 52 -33.99 0.40 -8.23
CA GLY A 52 -34.84 0.47 -7.05
C GLY A 52 -36.29 0.27 -7.48
N GLY A 53 -36.97 -0.67 -6.84
CA GLY A 53 -38.42 -0.85 -6.95
C GLY A 53 -39.14 0.28 -6.24
N ARG A 54 -40.10 0.90 -6.94
CA ARG A 54 -41.05 1.85 -6.36
C ARG A 54 -42.21 1.08 -5.75
N GLY A 55 -42.27 1.03 -4.42
CA GLY A 55 -43.50 0.73 -3.69
C GLY A 55 -44.25 2.03 -3.42
N ARG A 56 -45.46 2.15 -3.97
CA ARG A 56 -46.41 3.22 -3.64
C ARG A 56 -47.08 2.85 -2.31
N GLU A 57 -47.20 3.82 -1.40
CA GLU A 57 -48.20 3.75 -0.34
C GLU A 57 -48.93 5.09 -0.21
N ARG A 58 -50.21 4.95 0.16
CA ARG A 58 -51.28 5.91 -0.06
C ARG A 58 -51.48 6.82 1.14
N ARG A 59 -51.92 8.03 0.82
CA ARG A 59 -52.48 9.05 1.70
C ARG A 59 -53.76 8.55 2.40
N TRP A 60 -53.87 8.81 3.70
CA TRP A 60 -55.14 9.03 4.40
C TRP A 60 -54.99 10.27 5.29
N GLY A 61 -56.01 11.12 5.27
CA GLY A 61 -56.15 12.28 6.15
C GLY A 61 -57.00 11.94 7.38
N GLY A 62 -57.02 12.85 8.35
CA GLY A 62 -57.92 12.81 9.50
C GLY A 62 -57.52 13.86 10.54
N GLU A 63 -58.44 14.78 10.80
CA GLU A 63 -58.36 15.93 11.72
C GLU A 63 -58.60 15.53 13.20
N GLY A 64 -58.35 16.50 14.10
CA GLY A 64 -58.79 16.53 15.50
C GLY A 64 -57.81 15.86 16.47
N GLY A 65 -57.51 16.36 17.66
CA GLY A 65 -58.07 17.43 18.46
C GLY A 65 -57.61 17.16 19.90
N GLU A 66 -57.32 18.24 20.62
CA GLU A 66 -57.37 18.35 22.08
C GLU A 66 -56.30 17.67 22.97
N ARG A 67 -56.01 18.40 24.05
CA ARG A 67 -54.99 18.20 25.07
C ARG A 67 -55.44 17.13 26.06
N ASP A 68 -54.50 16.32 26.55
CA ASP A 68 -54.60 15.80 27.91
C ASP A 68 -53.23 15.63 28.54
N THR A 69 -53.13 16.10 29.78
CA THR A 69 -51.96 16.06 30.65
C THR A 69 -51.85 14.70 31.32
N THR A 70 -50.74 13.98 31.12
CA THR A 70 -50.38 12.87 32.02
C THR A 70 -48.87 12.79 32.18
N THR A 71 -48.44 13.02 33.42
CA THR A 71 -47.08 12.87 33.94
C THR A 71 -46.63 11.41 33.83
N HIS A 72 -45.60 11.14 33.03
CA HIS A 72 -44.90 9.85 33.02
C HIS A 72 -43.60 9.92 33.84
N PRO A 73 -43.25 8.86 34.60
CA PRO A 73 -42.06 8.84 35.43
C PRO A 73 -40.80 8.77 34.56
N THR A 74 -39.81 9.59 34.91
CA THR A 74 -38.49 9.59 34.29
C THR A 74 -37.76 8.28 34.61
N THR A 75 -37.82 7.33 33.70
CA THR A 75 -36.80 6.27 33.61
C THR A 75 -35.47 6.94 33.32
N LYS A 76 -34.65 7.11 34.36
CA LYS A 76 -33.21 7.31 34.20
C LYS A 76 -32.64 6.05 33.58
N THR A 77 -32.56 6.05 32.25
CA THR A 77 -31.70 5.13 31.53
C THR A 77 -30.27 5.46 31.97
N HIS A 78 -29.73 4.68 32.91
CA HIS A 78 -28.32 4.70 33.22
C HIS A 78 -27.57 4.23 31.97
N SER A 79 -27.16 5.18 31.13
CA SER A 79 -26.17 4.93 30.10
C SER A 79 -24.83 4.69 30.80
N ASN A 80 -24.56 3.43 31.13
CA ASN A 80 -23.21 2.94 31.37
C ASN A 80 -22.43 3.00 30.05
N THR A 81 -22.01 4.21 29.70
CA THR A 81 -20.93 4.45 28.77
C THR A 81 -19.67 4.45 29.61
N GLU A 82 -19.08 3.27 29.83
CA GLU A 82 -17.77 3.17 30.46
C GLU A 82 -16.76 3.92 29.61
N GLN A 83 -16.16 4.94 30.22
CA GLN A 83 -15.15 5.82 29.69
C GLN A 83 -13.78 5.12 29.64
N THR A 84 -13.67 3.98 28.98
CA THR A 84 -12.40 3.22 28.85
C THR A 84 -11.50 3.76 27.71
N LEU A 85 -12.01 4.72 26.93
CA LEU A 85 -11.36 5.29 25.75
C LEU A 85 -10.14 6.20 26.01
N PRO A 86 -10.03 7.02 27.07
CA PRO A 86 -8.90 7.95 27.18
C PRO A 86 -7.58 7.25 27.52
N LEU A 87 -7.58 6.22 28.37
CA LEU A 87 -6.36 5.53 28.78
C LEU A 87 -5.78 4.64 27.68
N THR A 88 -6.63 3.86 27.01
CA THR A 88 -6.18 2.98 25.92
C THR A 88 -5.58 3.78 24.78
N LEU A 89 -6.17 4.94 24.44
CA LEU A 89 -5.62 5.85 23.44
C LEU A 89 -4.33 6.50 23.92
N PHE A 90 -4.24 6.90 25.19
CA PHE A 90 -3.01 7.45 25.76
C PHE A 90 -1.84 6.46 25.63
N PHE A 91 -2.04 5.18 25.96
CA PHE A 91 -0.99 4.16 25.81
C PHE A 91 -0.59 3.96 24.35
N ILE A 92 -1.55 3.81 23.43
CA ILE A 92 -1.26 3.66 22.00
C ILE A 92 -0.43 4.84 21.47
N LEU A 93 -0.77 6.06 21.85
CA LEU A 93 -0.04 7.26 21.41
C LEU A 93 1.36 7.37 22.05
N SER A 94 1.56 6.80 23.25
CA SER A 94 2.87 6.79 23.90
C SER A 94 3.89 5.88 23.20
N ASP A 95 3.42 4.89 22.43
CA ASP A 95 4.25 3.94 21.67
C ASP A 95 4.55 4.43 20.24
N SER A 96 4.57 5.75 20.01
CA SER A 96 4.79 6.33 18.68
C SER A 96 6.16 5.96 18.09
N CYS A 97 6.17 5.54 16.83
CA CYS A 97 7.37 5.15 16.09
C CYS A 97 7.60 6.07 14.91
N GLN A 98 8.81 6.61 14.79
CA GLN A 98 9.23 7.32 13.58
C GLN A 98 9.62 6.32 12.49
N LEU A 99 9.00 6.47 11.33
CA LEU A 99 9.20 5.56 10.20
C LEU A 99 9.81 6.28 8.99
N THR A 100 10.75 5.60 8.34
CA THR A 100 11.45 6.13 7.16
C THR A 100 11.27 5.20 5.98
N LEU A 101 10.76 5.71 4.87
CA LEU A 101 10.64 4.96 3.62
C LEU A 101 12.03 4.57 3.11
N ASP A 102 12.17 3.33 2.65
CA ASP A 102 13.43 2.83 2.12
C ASP A 102 13.52 3.05 0.60
N PRO A 103 14.40 3.95 0.10
CA PRO A 103 14.60 4.16 -1.33
C PRO A 103 15.07 2.91 -2.06
N ASN A 104 15.66 1.93 -1.37
CA ASN A 104 16.10 0.68 -1.97
C ASN A 104 14.95 -0.28 -2.29
N THR A 105 13.79 -0.10 -1.64
CA THR A 105 12.58 -0.91 -1.88
C THR A 105 11.58 -0.21 -2.79
N ALA A 106 11.61 1.13 -2.83
CA ALA A 106 10.66 1.95 -3.56
C ALA A 106 10.62 1.61 -5.06
N ASN A 107 9.42 1.41 -5.59
CA ASN A 107 9.24 1.33 -7.03
C ASN A 107 9.71 2.62 -7.72
N GLN A 108 10.24 2.51 -8.93
CA GLN A 108 10.82 3.62 -9.68
C GLN A 108 9.83 4.73 -10.06
N PHE A 109 8.51 4.50 -9.98
CA PHE A 109 7.49 5.53 -10.20
C PHE A 109 7.03 6.22 -8.91
N LEU A 110 7.65 5.90 -7.77
CA LEU A 110 7.39 6.59 -6.52
C LEU A 110 8.48 7.61 -6.26
N CYS A 111 8.13 8.88 -6.14
CA CYS A 111 9.04 9.92 -5.71
C CYS A 111 8.97 10.05 -4.19
N LEU A 112 10.11 9.88 -3.52
CA LEU A 112 10.26 10.05 -2.08
C LEU A 112 10.71 11.48 -1.76
N SER A 113 10.15 12.08 -0.71
CA SER A 113 10.45 13.44 -0.28
C SER A 113 10.36 13.60 1.24
N GLU A 114 10.61 14.82 1.75
CA GLU A 114 10.52 15.17 3.18
C GLU A 114 11.37 14.26 4.09
N GLY A 115 12.59 13.97 3.66
CA GLY A 115 13.49 13.05 4.38
C GLY A 115 13.03 11.59 4.29
N ASN A 116 12.43 11.20 3.17
CA ASN A 116 11.83 9.88 2.95
C ASN A 116 10.67 9.55 3.91
N ARG A 117 9.94 10.56 4.40
CA ARG A 117 8.70 10.34 5.17
C ARG A 117 7.47 10.43 4.30
N LYS A 118 7.59 11.05 3.12
CA LYS A 118 6.51 11.22 2.18
C LYS A 118 6.82 10.55 0.86
N PHE A 119 5.78 10.08 0.19
CA PHE A 119 5.88 9.67 -1.20
C PHE A 119 4.66 10.07 -2.02
N ALA A 120 4.89 10.21 -3.32
CA ALA A 120 3.88 10.47 -4.33
C ALA A 120 4.16 9.64 -5.57
N TRP A 121 3.13 9.42 -6.38
CA TRP A 121 3.33 8.85 -7.71
C TRP A 121 3.87 9.91 -8.68
N SER A 122 4.77 9.49 -9.57
CA SER A 122 5.35 10.31 -10.63
C SER A 122 5.19 9.63 -11.98
N ASP A 123 4.87 10.43 -13.01
CA ASP A 123 4.95 10.02 -14.42
C ASP A 123 6.41 9.76 -14.84
N GLU A 124 7.37 10.37 -14.14
CA GLU A 124 8.79 10.24 -14.42
C GLU A 124 9.43 9.11 -13.60
N VAL A 125 10.25 8.31 -14.27
CA VAL A 125 11.06 7.25 -13.64
C VAL A 125 12.13 7.90 -12.77
N GLN A 126 12.09 7.62 -11.48
CA GLN A 126 13.08 8.06 -10.51
C GLN A 126 14.40 7.32 -10.74
N SER A 127 15.51 8.05 -10.65
CA SER A 127 16.88 7.53 -10.88
C SER A 127 17.41 6.74 -9.68
N TYR A 128 16.65 5.75 -9.22
CA TYR A 128 17.09 4.87 -8.13
C TYR A 128 18.05 3.79 -8.66
N PRO A 129 19.17 3.51 -7.97
CA PRO A 129 20.06 2.42 -8.34
C PRO A 129 19.35 1.07 -8.34
N ASP A 130 19.79 0.15 -9.19
CA ASP A 130 19.29 -1.22 -9.15
C ASP A 130 19.55 -1.86 -7.78
N HIS A 131 18.52 -2.52 -7.24
CA HIS A 131 18.59 -3.17 -5.93
C HIS A 131 17.74 -4.44 -5.89
N PRO A 132 18.20 -5.54 -5.26
CA PRO A 132 17.41 -6.77 -5.14
C PRO A 132 16.08 -6.54 -4.43
N ASP A 133 16.05 -5.65 -3.42
CA ASP A 133 14.84 -5.38 -2.64
C ASP A 133 13.82 -4.45 -3.33
N ARG A 134 14.15 -3.89 -4.51
CA ARG A 134 13.30 -2.95 -5.23
C ARG A 134 12.06 -3.61 -5.80
N PHE A 135 10.88 -3.10 -5.48
CA PHE A 135 9.65 -3.49 -6.16
C PHE A 135 9.67 -3.02 -7.62
N THR A 136 9.58 -3.95 -8.59
CA THR A 136 9.73 -3.58 -10.01
C THR A 136 8.42 -3.33 -10.74
N PHE A 137 7.30 -3.84 -10.23
CA PHE A 137 6.02 -3.78 -10.94
C PHE A 137 4.95 -2.99 -10.20
N TYR A 138 4.74 -3.29 -8.91
CA TYR A 138 3.75 -2.62 -8.09
C TYR A 138 4.32 -1.33 -7.50
N ASN A 139 3.52 -0.27 -7.48
CA ASN A 139 3.84 1.05 -6.90
C ASN A 139 3.84 0.99 -5.37
N GLN A 140 4.85 0.31 -4.82
CA GLN A 140 4.97 -0.03 -3.42
C GLN A 140 6.34 0.35 -2.87
N VAL A 141 6.38 0.56 -1.56
CA VAL A 141 7.60 0.85 -0.80
C VAL A 141 7.46 0.28 0.62
N LEU A 142 8.55 -0.19 1.21
CA LEU A 142 8.64 -0.51 2.63
C LEU A 142 9.40 0.59 3.38
N CYS A 143 9.14 0.68 4.67
CA CYS A 143 10.01 1.36 5.61
C CYS A 143 11.28 0.56 5.89
N ARG A 144 12.29 1.25 6.43
CA ARG A 144 13.56 0.65 6.85
C ARG A 144 13.42 -0.13 8.17
N GLU A 145 12.55 0.34 9.04
CA GLU A 145 12.38 -0.15 10.40
C GLU A 145 11.61 -1.48 10.40
N GLY A 146 12.26 -2.55 10.88
CA GLY A 146 11.62 -3.83 11.16
C GLY A 146 11.13 -3.86 12.61
N LEU A 147 9.81 -3.89 12.78
CA LEU A 147 9.14 -3.75 14.07
C LEU A 147 8.92 -5.13 14.72
N SER A 148 9.35 -5.28 15.97
CA SER A 148 9.19 -6.51 16.78
C SER A 148 8.67 -6.25 18.20
N GLY A 149 8.22 -5.03 18.50
CA GLY A 149 7.70 -4.63 19.81
C GLY A 149 6.27 -4.10 19.72
N VAL A 150 5.91 -3.27 20.69
CA VAL A 150 4.72 -2.42 20.62
C VAL A 150 5.07 -1.14 19.86
N CYS A 151 4.26 -0.77 18.90
CA CYS A 151 4.54 0.36 18.02
C CYS A 151 3.26 0.92 17.43
N TYR A 152 3.14 2.24 17.46
CA TYR A 152 2.08 3.00 16.82
C TYR A 152 2.66 3.96 15.79
N TRP A 153 2.01 4.10 14.64
CA TRP A 153 2.35 5.15 13.67
C TRP A 153 1.11 5.58 12.90
N GLU A 154 1.18 6.79 12.34
CA GLU A 154 0.11 7.35 11.54
C GLU A 154 0.55 7.54 10.09
N VAL A 155 -0.42 7.34 9.19
CA VAL A 155 -0.25 7.54 7.76
C VAL A 155 -1.32 8.51 7.29
N GLU A 156 -0.90 9.74 6.99
CA GLU A 156 -1.74 10.73 6.33
C GLU A 156 -1.71 10.52 4.83
N TRP A 157 -2.86 10.71 4.18
CA TRP A 157 -3.00 10.51 2.75
C TRP A 157 -4.02 11.46 2.12
N SER A 158 -3.80 11.74 0.84
CA SER A 158 -4.70 12.54 0.01
C SER A 158 -4.87 11.91 -1.37
N GLY A 159 -5.91 12.33 -2.11
CA GLY A 159 -6.19 11.87 -3.47
C GLY A 159 -7.10 10.65 -3.53
N GLY A 160 -6.85 9.76 -4.50
CA GLY A 160 -7.78 8.69 -4.88
C GLY A 160 -7.81 7.47 -3.96
N GLY A 161 -6.87 7.38 -3.01
CA GLY A 161 -6.76 6.28 -2.07
C GLY A 161 -5.32 5.88 -1.77
N VAL A 162 -5.13 5.21 -0.64
CA VAL A 162 -3.84 4.71 -0.18
C VAL A 162 -3.97 3.27 0.31
N GLY A 163 -2.94 2.49 0.05
CA GLY A 163 -2.71 1.21 0.70
C GLY A 163 -1.73 1.36 1.85
N VAL A 164 -2.15 1.09 3.08
CA VAL A 164 -1.30 1.01 4.27
C VAL A 164 -1.05 -0.47 4.56
N ALA A 165 0.20 -0.88 4.40
CA ALA A 165 0.61 -2.28 4.50
C ALA A 165 1.49 -2.53 5.71
N VAL A 166 1.52 -3.78 6.15
CA VAL A 166 2.51 -4.33 7.06
C VAL A 166 2.93 -5.68 6.48
N SER A 167 4.23 -5.95 6.40
CA SER A 167 4.73 -7.13 5.71
C SER A 167 6.01 -7.69 6.31
N TYR A 168 6.20 -9.00 6.26
CA TYR A 168 7.51 -9.60 6.46
C TYR A 168 8.49 -9.18 5.36
N LYS A 169 9.79 -9.16 5.68
CA LYS A 169 10.84 -8.79 4.72
C LYS A 169 10.88 -9.71 3.49
N GLY A 170 10.47 -10.97 3.66
CA GLY A 170 10.50 -12.03 2.64
C GLY A 170 9.50 -11.91 1.50
N ILE A 171 8.63 -10.89 1.48
CA ILE A 171 7.74 -10.64 0.33
C ILE A 171 8.54 -10.52 -0.97
N SER A 172 8.04 -11.17 -2.04
CA SER A 172 8.71 -11.12 -3.35
C SER A 172 8.73 -9.70 -3.90
N ARG A 173 9.78 -9.32 -4.63
CA ARG A 173 9.97 -7.95 -5.12
C ARG A 173 9.82 -7.80 -6.62
N LYS A 174 9.96 -8.90 -7.36
CA LYS A 174 10.15 -8.89 -8.81
C LYS A 174 8.99 -9.55 -9.54
N GLY A 175 8.48 -8.88 -10.57
CA GLY A 175 7.45 -9.41 -11.47
C GLY A 175 6.02 -8.99 -11.11
N ARG A 176 5.06 -9.56 -11.84
CA ARG A 176 3.63 -9.20 -11.82
C ARG A 176 2.75 -10.17 -11.01
N GLY A 177 3.37 -11.08 -10.27
CA GLY A 177 2.66 -12.11 -9.51
C GLY A 177 2.10 -11.56 -8.21
N SER A 178 1.04 -12.19 -7.71
CA SER A 178 0.40 -11.87 -6.42
C SER A 178 1.39 -11.88 -5.24
N GLY A 179 2.41 -12.75 -5.29
CA GLY A 179 3.49 -12.81 -4.30
C GLY A 179 4.28 -11.50 -4.13
N CYS A 180 4.19 -10.55 -5.07
CA CYS A 180 4.86 -9.26 -4.98
C CYS A 180 3.96 -8.09 -4.56
N SER A 181 2.63 -8.30 -4.46
CA SER A 181 1.67 -7.26 -4.12
C SER A 181 1.21 -7.40 -2.68
N PHE A 182 1.22 -6.31 -1.92
CA PHE A 182 0.76 -6.32 -0.53
C PHE A 182 -0.69 -6.83 -0.41
N GLY A 183 -0.95 -7.65 0.59
CA GLY A 183 -2.26 -8.26 0.86
C GLY A 183 -2.64 -9.41 -0.08
N HIS A 184 -1.93 -9.62 -1.20
CA HIS A 184 -2.18 -10.71 -2.14
C HIS A 184 -1.33 -11.96 -1.88
N ASN A 185 -0.70 -12.04 -0.71
CA ASN A 185 0.12 -13.14 -0.23
C ASN A 185 -0.05 -13.30 1.29
N ASP A 186 0.49 -14.37 1.85
CA ASP A 186 0.46 -14.68 3.27
C ASP A 186 1.52 -13.93 4.09
N GLN A 187 2.41 -13.17 3.44
CA GLN A 187 3.48 -12.40 4.07
C GLN A 187 3.10 -10.95 4.38
N SER A 188 1.87 -10.53 4.06
CA SER A 188 1.46 -9.14 4.18
C SER A 188 -0.02 -8.95 4.46
N TRP A 189 -0.31 -7.85 5.16
CA TRP A 189 -1.65 -7.31 5.40
C TRP A 189 -1.71 -5.91 4.80
N LEU A 190 -2.82 -5.58 4.13
CA LEU A 190 -3.01 -4.29 3.49
C LEU A 190 -4.39 -3.74 3.82
N LEU A 191 -4.43 -2.60 4.48
CA LEU A 191 -5.62 -1.76 4.55
C LEU A 191 -5.62 -0.81 3.36
N PHE A 192 -6.60 -0.93 2.50
CA PHE A 192 -6.85 0.02 1.43
C PHE A 192 -7.96 1.00 1.82
N CYS A 193 -7.63 2.28 1.84
CA CYS A 193 -8.55 3.37 2.09
C CYS A 193 -8.76 4.19 0.81
N SER A 194 -10.01 4.52 0.50
CA SER A 194 -10.37 5.43 -0.59
C SER A 194 -11.69 6.13 -0.28
N LEU A 195 -12.02 7.18 -1.03
CA LEU A 195 -13.32 7.84 -0.96
C LEU A 195 -14.50 6.90 -1.29
N LEU A 196 -14.22 5.78 -1.98
CA LEU A 196 -15.23 4.80 -2.37
C LEU A 196 -15.41 3.68 -1.34
N GLY A 197 -14.60 3.67 -0.29
CA GLY A 197 -14.69 2.70 0.80
C GLY A 197 -13.35 2.11 1.21
N THR A 198 -13.43 1.31 2.26
CA THR A 198 -12.29 0.73 2.97
C THR A 198 -12.29 -0.79 2.82
N LYS A 199 -11.13 -1.39 2.57
CA LYS A 199 -10.97 -2.85 2.48
C LYS A 199 -9.72 -3.30 3.21
N ILE A 200 -9.77 -4.46 3.85
CA ILE A 200 -8.57 -5.17 4.31
C ILE A 200 -8.29 -6.32 3.36
N TRP A 201 -7.01 -6.54 3.03
CA TRP A 201 -6.51 -7.63 2.21
C TRP A 201 -5.45 -8.44 2.95
N HIS A 202 -5.55 -9.76 2.86
CA HIS A 202 -4.52 -10.70 3.29
C HIS A 202 -4.69 -12.02 2.54
N ASN A 203 -3.58 -12.61 2.09
CA ASN A 203 -3.58 -13.88 1.35
C ASN A 203 -4.60 -13.92 0.18
N ASN A 204 -4.68 -12.81 -0.57
CA ASN A 204 -5.60 -12.64 -1.70
C ASN A 204 -7.11 -12.67 -1.34
N ILE A 205 -7.42 -12.69 -0.05
CA ILE A 205 -8.77 -12.54 0.48
C ILE A 205 -8.96 -11.09 0.90
N ASN A 206 -10.11 -10.50 0.55
CA ASN A 206 -10.47 -9.17 1.00
C ASN A 206 -11.81 -9.14 1.71
N THR A 207 -11.91 -8.23 2.67
CA THR A 207 -13.16 -7.93 3.39
C THR A 207 -13.42 -6.43 3.29
N VAL A 208 -14.66 -6.08 2.95
CA VAL A 208 -15.12 -4.69 2.93
C VAL A 208 -15.38 -4.24 4.36
N ILE A 209 -14.77 -3.12 4.75
CA ILE A 209 -14.98 -2.50 6.05
C ILE A 209 -16.06 -1.43 5.87
N ARG A 210 -17.12 -1.53 6.68
CA ARG A 210 -18.28 -0.62 6.62
C ARG A 210 -18.00 0.76 7.23
N VAL A 211 -16.89 0.87 7.97
CA VAL A 211 -16.44 2.12 8.57
C VAL A 211 -15.62 2.91 7.55
N PRO A 212 -15.95 4.18 7.30
CA PRO A 212 -15.16 5.03 6.41
C PRO A 212 -13.78 5.30 7.01
N CYS A 213 -12.77 5.22 6.14
CA CYS A 213 -11.42 5.62 6.45
C CYS A 213 -11.21 7.05 5.96
N PHE A 214 -10.95 7.97 6.88
CA PHE A 214 -10.67 9.36 6.55
C PHE A 214 -9.16 9.55 6.29
N SER A 215 -8.73 10.76 5.93
CA SER A 215 -7.40 11.13 5.42
C SER A 215 -6.19 10.72 6.27
N ARG A 216 -6.37 9.98 7.37
CA ARG A 216 -5.33 9.50 8.26
C ARG A 216 -5.68 8.11 8.81
N VAL A 217 -4.70 7.21 8.73
CA VAL A 217 -4.79 5.84 9.24
C VAL A 217 -3.79 5.68 10.38
N GLY A 218 -4.28 5.29 11.55
CA GLY A 218 -3.44 4.85 12.66
C GLY A 218 -3.22 3.35 12.56
N VAL A 219 -1.99 2.90 12.81
CA VAL A 219 -1.66 1.48 12.88
C VAL A 219 -0.98 1.20 14.20
N HIS A 220 -1.52 0.24 14.93
CA HIS A 220 -0.94 -0.25 16.18
C HIS A 220 -0.53 -1.70 16.00
N LEU A 221 0.74 -1.98 16.24
CA LEU A 221 1.30 -3.32 16.29
C LEU A 221 1.69 -3.62 17.74
N ASP A 222 1.18 -4.71 18.28
CA ASP A 222 1.76 -5.40 19.42
C ASP A 222 2.28 -6.75 18.91
N HIS A 223 3.57 -6.79 18.61
CA HIS A 223 4.18 -7.97 18.00
C HIS A 223 4.13 -9.18 18.92
N MET A 224 4.44 -8.97 20.21
CA MET A 224 4.50 -10.04 21.22
C MET A 224 3.12 -10.60 21.56
N ALA A 225 2.10 -9.74 21.66
CA ALA A 225 0.72 -10.18 21.85
C ALA A 225 0.06 -10.64 20.53
N GLY A 226 0.75 -10.54 19.39
CA GLY A 226 0.24 -11.01 18.11
C GLY A 226 -0.93 -10.18 17.56
N THR A 227 -0.98 -8.89 17.88
CA THR A 227 -2.09 -8.00 17.50
C THR A 227 -1.64 -6.95 16.51
N LEU A 228 -2.34 -6.84 15.37
CA LEU A 228 -2.19 -5.72 14.43
C LEU A 228 -3.55 -5.05 14.24
N SER A 229 -3.67 -3.80 14.65
CA SER A 229 -4.92 -3.04 14.59
C SER A 229 -4.79 -1.81 13.70
N PHE A 230 -5.81 -1.58 12.88
CA PHE A 230 -5.93 -0.43 11.98
C PHE A 230 -7.06 0.47 12.43
N TYR A 231 -6.84 1.77 12.36
CA TYR A 231 -7.78 2.78 12.83
C TYR A 231 -7.96 3.90 11.82
N SER A 232 -9.18 4.43 11.77
CA SER A 232 -9.48 5.72 11.12
C SER A 232 -9.26 6.80 12.17
N VAL A 233 -8.42 7.79 11.86
CA VAL A 233 -8.03 8.83 12.83
C VAL A 233 -8.52 10.19 12.34
N SER A 234 -9.46 10.77 13.07
CA SER A 234 -9.92 12.16 12.93
C SER A 234 -9.76 12.87 14.27
N ASP A 235 -10.82 13.49 14.79
CA ASP A 235 -10.91 13.94 16.19
C ASP A 235 -11.02 12.76 17.17
N THR A 236 -11.41 11.59 16.65
CA THR A 236 -11.49 10.34 17.40
C THR A 236 -10.75 9.24 16.63
N MET A 237 -10.42 8.16 17.33
CA MET A 237 -9.77 6.99 16.77
C MET A 237 -10.75 5.82 16.73
N THR A 238 -11.18 5.45 15.52
CA THR A 238 -12.17 4.39 15.31
C THR A 238 -11.49 3.14 14.77
N LEU A 239 -11.67 1.99 15.44
CA LEU A 239 -11.13 0.71 14.97
C LEU A 239 -11.76 0.32 13.64
N LEU A 240 -10.92 0.12 12.61
CA LEU A 240 -11.31 -0.35 11.29
C LEU A 240 -11.22 -1.88 11.21
N HIS A 241 -10.10 -2.44 11.69
CA HIS A 241 -9.84 -3.86 11.63
C HIS A 241 -8.79 -4.27 12.65
N ARG A 242 -8.88 -5.50 13.15
CA ARG A 242 -7.86 -6.12 14.00
C ARG A 242 -7.55 -7.51 13.48
N VAL A 243 -6.26 -7.78 13.32
CA VAL A 243 -5.70 -9.09 13.06
C VAL A 243 -5.14 -9.62 14.39
N GLN A 244 -5.45 -10.87 14.68
CA GLN A 244 -4.86 -11.63 15.78
C GLN A 244 -4.14 -12.84 15.19
N THR A 245 -2.81 -12.89 15.33
CA THR A 245 -1.98 -13.98 14.79
C THR A 245 -0.61 -14.01 15.47
N THR A 246 0.12 -15.11 15.36
CA THR A 246 1.50 -15.18 15.86
C THR A 246 2.47 -14.68 14.80
N PHE A 247 3.13 -13.55 15.07
CA PHE A 247 4.17 -13.03 14.19
C PHE A 247 5.50 -13.73 14.45
N THR A 248 6.14 -14.24 13.40
CA THR A 248 7.37 -15.06 13.53
C THR A 248 8.64 -14.31 13.18
N GLN A 249 8.51 -13.12 12.57
CA GLN A 249 9.61 -12.29 12.11
C GLN A 249 9.27 -10.81 12.33
N PRO A 250 10.25 -9.89 12.28
CA PRO A 250 9.99 -8.46 12.28
C PRO A 250 9.07 -8.07 11.13
N LEU A 251 8.15 -7.15 11.42
CA LEU A 251 7.21 -6.60 10.45
C LEU A 251 7.66 -5.23 9.97
N TYR A 252 7.62 -5.04 8.66
CA TYR A 252 8.01 -3.80 8.00
C TYR A 252 6.75 -3.06 7.56
N PRO A 253 6.51 -1.84 8.04
CA PRO A 253 5.47 -0.98 7.52
C PRO A 253 5.70 -0.72 6.03
N GLY A 254 4.64 -0.72 5.25
CA GLY A 254 4.67 -0.53 3.81
C GLY A 254 3.56 0.37 3.33
N LYS A 255 3.73 0.91 2.13
CA LYS A 255 2.69 1.71 1.47
C LYS A 255 2.57 1.36 0.01
N SER A 256 1.36 1.54 -0.52
CA SER A 256 1.05 1.30 -1.93
C SER A 256 0.13 2.40 -2.46
N LEU A 257 0.38 2.84 -3.69
CA LEU A 257 -0.61 3.60 -4.46
C LEU A 257 -1.31 2.64 -5.42
N LEU A 258 -2.58 2.35 -5.14
CA LEU A 258 -3.42 1.46 -5.96
C LEU A 258 -4.26 2.23 -6.99
N CYS A 259 -4.42 3.55 -6.81
CA CYS A 259 -5.13 4.43 -7.73
C CYS A 259 -4.12 5.35 -8.44
N PHE A 260 -4.08 5.32 -9.78
CA PHE A 260 -3.22 6.19 -10.60
C PHE A 260 -3.78 7.61 -10.74
N GLN A 261 -4.20 8.22 -9.64
CA GLN A 261 -4.68 9.60 -9.67
C GLN A 261 -3.54 10.57 -9.38
N LYS A 262 -3.35 11.51 -10.32
CA LYS A 262 -2.43 12.65 -10.16
C LYS A 262 -2.71 13.34 -8.81
N ASN A 263 -1.65 13.73 -8.12
CA ASN A 263 -1.65 14.40 -6.80
C ASN A 263 -1.99 13.51 -5.59
N SER A 264 -1.99 12.17 -5.72
CA SER A 264 -2.08 11.31 -4.53
C SER A 264 -0.75 11.35 -3.78
N THR A 265 -0.80 11.74 -2.50
CA THR A 265 0.38 11.81 -1.63
C THR A 265 0.12 11.09 -0.33
N CYS A 266 1.18 10.59 0.30
CA CYS A 266 1.10 9.88 1.56
C CYS A 266 2.33 10.21 2.42
N THR A 267 2.10 10.54 3.68
CA THR A 267 3.12 10.98 4.65
C THR A 267 3.07 10.10 5.90
N CYS A 268 4.24 9.77 6.43
CA CYS A 268 4.41 9.02 7.68
C CYS A 268 4.73 10.00 8.79
N ASN A 269 3.94 9.95 9.86
CA ASN A 269 4.14 10.74 11.08
C ASN A 269 4.60 9.83 12.21
#